data_AF-A0A978UJ21-F1
#
_entry.id   AF-A0A978UJ21-F1
#
_cell.length_a   1.000
_cell.length_b   1.000
_cell.length_c   1.000
_cell.angle_alpha   90.00
_cell.angle_beta   90.00
_cell.angle_gamma   90.00
#
_symmetry.space_group_name_H-M   'P 1'
#
loop_
_entity.id
_entity.type
_entity.pdbx_description
1 polymer ?
#
loop_
_entity_poly.entity_id
_entity_poly.type
_entity_poly.pdbx_seq_one_letter_code
_entity_poly.pdbx_strand_id
1 'polypeptide(L)'
;MGSFKGHALPGTLFLVVGVWHIWSALVRYASNPKSFRVRVWSPVPGFDGKLKYLELYIIAVGAFIDMCIELLYSTHLKFFVDGVLNPSHMNDFEHSGMLLMFFVFGSIALLSEKTRFLPLPEEALCLIAATAFCAEYLLFYFHSTTHKGLEGYYHLLLVLLVGLCILCTICGALLPTSFPVDLCCGIAITLQGLWFYQTAFTLYGPMMPDGCQLKDSKVSCHSKDKEIRGLLLANFQLFSLVLGVLVAVVVAYGYAASKFGHSSVRSLYTVQDELDQD
;
A
#
# COMPACT_ATOMS: atom_id res chain seq x y z
N MET A 1 -1.04 -17.66 -5.07
CA MET A 1 -2.00 -16.94 -4.20
C MET A 1 -2.73 -17.86 -3.22
N GLY A 2 -3.40 -17.30 -2.21
CA GLY A 2 -4.16 -18.05 -1.19
C GLY A 2 -3.31 -18.64 -0.06
N SER A 3 -2.25 -17.93 0.36
CA SER A 3 -1.35 -18.40 1.42
C SER A 3 -0.92 -17.27 2.34
N PHE A 4 -0.44 -17.64 3.52
CA PHE A 4 0.12 -16.71 4.49
C PHE A 4 1.25 -15.86 3.88
N LYS A 5 2.22 -16.51 3.23
CA LYS A 5 3.38 -15.81 2.62
C LYS A 5 2.95 -14.88 1.49
N GLY A 6 1.99 -15.31 0.67
CA GLY A 6 1.47 -14.51 -0.44
C GLY A 6 0.77 -13.23 -0.01
N HIS A 7 0.35 -13.12 1.26
CA HIS A 7 -0.22 -11.89 1.82
C HIS A 7 0.80 -11.12 2.68
N ALA A 8 1.59 -11.82 3.50
CA ALA A 8 2.55 -11.19 4.40
C ALA A 8 3.68 -10.47 3.65
N LEU A 9 4.16 -11.02 2.53
CA LEU A 9 5.24 -10.41 1.75
C LEU A 9 4.81 -9.06 1.13
N PRO A 10 3.76 -8.98 0.29
CA PRO A 10 3.30 -7.69 -0.23
C PRO A 10 2.84 -6.75 0.89
N GLY A 11 2.19 -7.29 1.93
CA GLY A 11 1.80 -6.51 3.11
C GLY A 11 2.98 -5.81 3.80
N THR A 12 4.14 -6.46 3.87
CA THR A 12 5.37 -5.86 4.41
C THR A 12 5.86 -4.70 3.55
N LEU A 13 5.89 -4.89 2.23
CA LEU A 13 6.36 -3.84 1.31
C LEU A 13 5.47 -2.60 1.38
N PHE A 14 4.15 -2.78 1.26
CA PHE A 14 3.20 -1.68 1.37
C PHE A 14 3.25 -1.01 2.75
N LEU A 15 3.38 -1.77 3.84
CA LEU A 15 3.47 -1.21 5.19
C LEU A 15 4.72 -0.34 5.36
N VAL A 16 5.89 -0.85 4.96
CA VAL A 16 7.16 -0.12 5.07
C VAL A 16 7.13 1.14 4.22
N VAL A 17 6.68 1.04 2.96
CA VAL A 17 6.57 2.19 2.05
C VAL A 17 5.54 3.20 2.57
N GLY A 18 4.36 2.74 3.02
CA GLY A 18 3.31 3.61 3.55
C GLY A 18 3.75 4.40 4.78
N VAL A 19 4.36 3.73 5.77
CA VAL A 19 4.89 4.40 6.97
C VAL A 19 6.00 5.37 6.62
N TRP A 20 6.86 5.00 5.65
CA TRP A 20 7.91 5.87 5.14
C TRP A 20 7.35 7.14 4.48
N HIS A 21 6.29 7.01 3.70
CA HIS A 21 5.57 8.11 3.06
C HIS A 21 4.93 9.04 4.09
N ILE A 22 4.23 8.49 5.08
CA ILE A 22 3.65 9.27 6.19
C ILE A 22 4.75 10.09 6.84
N TRP A 23 5.82 9.44 7.33
CA TRP A 23 6.91 10.13 8.02
C TRP A 23 7.54 11.23 7.15
N SER A 24 7.79 10.93 5.88
CA SER A 24 8.38 11.88 4.93
C SER A 24 7.47 13.07 4.65
N ALA A 25 6.14 12.87 4.56
CA ALA A 25 5.17 13.95 4.41
C ALA A 25 5.12 14.85 5.66
N LEU A 26 5.07 14.24 6.85
CA LEU A 26 5.05 14.96 8.13
C LEU A 26 6.30 15.83 8.31
N VAL A 27 7.49 15.28 8.07
CA VAL A 27 8.77 16.02 8.20
C VAL A 27 8.86 17.12 7.16
N ARG A 28 8.49 16.87 5.90
CA ARG A 28 8.47 17.90 4.84
C ARG A 28 7.57 19.07 5.21
N TYR A 29 6.36 18.77 5.68
CA TYR A 29 5.40 19.79 6.06
C TYR A 29 5.85 20.56 7.30
N ALA A 30 6.28 19.88 8.37
CA ALA A 30 6.76 20.53 9.59
C ALA A 30 7.96 21.45 9.32
N SER A 31 8.87 21.03 8.43
CA SER A 31 10.09 21.78 8.11
C SER A 31 9.82 23.02 7.25
N ASN A 32 8.95 22.92 6.24
CA ASN A 32 8.61 24.07 5.40
C ASN A 32 7.18 23.95 4.82
N PRO A 33 6.16 24.41 5.57
CA PRO A 33 4.77 24.33 5.13
C PRO A 33 4.49 25.10 3.84
N LYS A 34 5.19 26.22 3.61
CA LYS A 34 4.93 27.12 2.47
C LYS A 34 5.42 26.58 1.12
N SER A 35 6.48 25.75 1.14
CA SER A 35 7.02 25.12 -0.06
C SER A 35 6.59 23.66 -0.19
N PHE A 36 5.57 23.24 0.56
CA PHE A 36 5.14 21.85 0.55
C PHE A 36 4.65 21.45 -0.83
N ARG A 37 5.12 20.29 -1.30
CA ARG A 37 4.61 19.62 -2.48
C ARG A 37 4.48 18.12 -2.22
N VAL A 38 3.41 17.54 -2.74
CA VAL A 38 3.15 16.10 -2.86
C VAL A 38 4.35 15.43 -3.52
N ARG A 39 4.66 14.20 -3.10
CA ARG A 39 5.63 13.36 -3.81
C ARG A 39 5.13 11.93 -3.85
N VAL A 40 5.12 11.33 -5.05
CA VAL A 40 4.75 9.94 -5.29
C VAL A 40 5.77 8.95 -4.73
N TRP A 41 6.97 9.42 -4.41
CA TRP A 41 8.02 8.64 -3.75
C TRP A 41 8.84 9.55 -2.84
N SER A 42 9.40 9.00 -1.75
CA SER A 42 10.11 9.80 -0.75
C SER A 42 11.59 9.41 -0.66
N PRO A 43 12.52 10.38 -0.79
CA PRO A 43 13.94 10.06 -0.73
C PRO A 43 14.39 9.69 0.68
N VAL A 44 15.16 8.61 0.82
CA VAL A 44 15.72 8.21 2.12
C VAL A 44 16.88 9.16 2.48
N PRO A 45 16.78 9.92 3.59
CA PRO A 45 17.83 10.82 4.04
C PRO A 45 18.99 10.04 4.67
N GLY A 46 20.19 10.63 4.64
CA GLY A 46 21.40 10.06 5.23
C GLY A 46 22.28 9.26 4.24
N PHE A 47 23.29 8.56 4.76
CA PHE A 47 24.26 7.75 4.00
C PHE A 47 24.90 8.48 2.80
N ASP A 48 25.24 9.76 2.95
CA ASP A 48 25.78 10.61 1.88
C ASP A 48 24.92 10.63 0.60
N GLY A 49 23.61 10.39 0.74
CA GLY A 49 22.68 10.31 -0.40
C GLY A 49 22.77 9.02 -1.21
N LYS A 50 23.59 8.03 -0.81
CA LYS A 50 23.72 6.73 -1.49
C LYS A 50 22.39 5.97 -1.53
N LEU A 51 21.56 6.12 -0.49
CA LEU A 51 20.25 5.48 -0.38
C LEU A 51 19.09 6.38 -0.84
N LYS A 52 19.38 7.54 -1.45
CA LYS A 52 18.34 8.51 -1.85
C LYS A 52 17.18 7.85 -2.60
N TYR A 53 17.47 6.95 -3.53
CA TYR A 53 16.48 6.31 -4.42
C TYR A 53 16.09 4.88 -3.98
N LEU A 54 16.35 4.52 -2.71
CA LEU A 54 16.15 3.17 -2.22
C LEU A 54 14.71 2.67 -2.41
N GLU A 55 13.71 3.51 -2.13
CA GLU A 55 12.30 3.19 -2.32
C GLU A 55 12.03 2.76 -3.77
N LEU A 56 12.46 3.56 -4.74
CA LEU A 56 12.27 3.28 -6.16
C LEU A 56 13.03 2.02 -6.62
N TYR A 57 14.23 1.78 -6.07
CA TYR A 57 14.96 0.53 -6.35
C TYR A 57 14.22 -0.69 -5.79
N ILE A 58 13.68 -0.60 -4.57
CA ILE A 58 12.88 -1.68 -3.97
C ILE A 58 11.65 -1.96 -4.83
N ILE A 59 10.93 -0.92 -5.26
CA ILE A 59 9.75 -1.07 -6.11
C ILE A 59 10.12 -1.68 -7.46
N ALA A 60 11.09 -1.11 -8.18
CA ALA A 60 11.45 -1.59 -9.52
C ALA A 60 12.08 -3.00 -9.48
N VAL A 61 13.14 -3.19 -8.69
CA VAL A 61 13.85 -4.47 -8.65
C VAL A 61 12.99 -5.55 -7.98
N GLY A 62 12.28 -5.20 -6.91
CA GLY A 62 11.37 -6.12 -6.23
C GLY A 62 10.25 -6.58 -7.15
N ALA A 63 9.56 -5.66 -7.81
CA ALA A 63 8.51 -6.00 -8.77
C ALA A 63 9.04 -6.81 -9.96
N PHE A 64 10.24 -6.51 -10.46
CA PHE A 64 10.87 -7.28 -11.54
C PHE A 64 11.19 -8.71 -11.12
N ILE A 65 11.81 -8.90 -9.95
CA ILE A 65 12.14 -10.23 -9.44
C ILE A 65 10.86 -11.04 -9.20
N ASP A 66 9.86 -10.44 -8.55
CA ASP A 66 8.59 -11.12 -8.26
C ASP A 66 7.85 -11.47 -9.56
N MET A 67 7.85 -10.56 -10.54
CA MET A 67 7.31 -10.81 -11.89
C MET A 67 8.03 -12.00 -12.54
N CYS A 68 9.37 -12.08 -12.44
CA CYS A 68 10.11 -13.23 -12.97
C CYS A 68 9.80 -14.53 -12.23
N ILE A 69 9.58 -14.49 -10.91
CA ILE A 69 9.21 -15.68 -10.13
C ILE A 69 7.83 -16.16 -10.57
N GLU A 70 6.83 -15.27 -10.58
CA GLU A 70 5.46 -15.63 -10.98
C GLU A 70 5.39 -16.10 -12.43
N LEU A 71 6.08 -15.40 -13.35
CA LEU A 71 6.02 -15.73 -14.77
C LEU A 71 6.84 -16.97 -15.14
N LEU A 72 8.06 -17.12 -14.59
CA LEU A 72 9.00 -18.15 -15.05
C LEU A 72 9.03 -19.37 -14.13
N TYR A 73 9.07 -19.15 -12.81
CA TYR A 73 9.23 -20.22 -11.83
C TYR A 73 7.89 -20.88 -11.49
N SER A 74 6.85 -20.09 -11.15
CA SER A 74 5.53 -20.63 -10.78
C SER A 74 4.85 -21.36 -11.95
N THR A 75 5.03 -20.87 -13.18
CA THR A 75 4.48 -21.53 -14.39
C THR A 75 5.31 -22.72 -14.87
N HIS A 76 6.50 -22.96 -14.28
CA HIS A 76 7.49 -23.91 -14.77
C HIS A 76 7.81 -23.76 -16.27
N LEU A 77 7.74 -22.52 -16.80
CA LEU A 77 7.87 -22.17 -18.21
C LEU A 77 6.81 -22.81 -19.14
N LYS A 78 5.73 -23.35 -18.58
CA LYS A 78 4.62 -23.96 -19.33
C LYS A 78 3.55 -22.93 -19.63
N PHE A 79 3.90 -21.99 -20.50
CA PHE A 79 3.02 -20.90 -20.92
C PHE A 79 1.78 -21.39 -21.68
N PHE A 80 1.97 -22.34 -22.59
CA PHE A 80 0.90 -22.82 -23.46
C PHE A 80 0.70 -24.32 -23.30
N VAL A 81 -0.56 -24.73 -23.22
CA VAL A 81 -1.01 -26.13 -23.26
C VAL A 81 -2.06 -26.22 -24.36
N ASP A 82 -1.89 -27.15 -25.29
CA ASP A 82 -2.82 -27.36 -26.43
C ASP A 82 -3.10 -26.10 -27.27
N GLY A 83 -2.09 -25.23 -27.42
CA GLY A 83 -2.18 -24.00 -28.22
C GLY A 83 -2.92 -22.84 -27.54
N VAL A 84 -3.32 -22.99 -26.28
CA VAL A 84 -3.97 -21.95 -25.46
C VAL A 84 -3.09 -21.62 -24.25
N LEU A 85 -3.18 -20.40 -23.73
CA LEU A 85 -2.50 -20.00 -22.50
C LEU A 85 -2.95 -20.92 -21.36
N ASN A 86 -1.99 -21.47 -20.60
CA ASN A 86 -2.26 -22.53 -19.64
C ASN A 86 -3.23 -22.07 -18.54
N PRO A 87 -4.47 -22.62 -18.48
CA PRO A 87 -5.46 -22.20 -17.51
C PRO A 87 -5.05 -22.45 -16.06
N SER A 88 -4.17 -23.44 -15.81
CA SER A 88 -3.72 -23.78 -14.45
C SER A 88 -2.84 -22.71 -13.81
N HIS A 89 -2.26 -21.82 -14.61
CA HIS A 89 -1.36 -20.75 -14.17
C HIS A 89 -1.92 -19.35 -14.47
N MET A 90 -3.23 -19.22 -14.74
CA MET A 90 -3.86 -17.93 -15.03
C MET A 90 -3.62 -16.90 -13.93
N ASN A 91 -3.72 -17.33 -12.67
CA ASN A 91 -3.41 -16.46 -11.54
C ASN A 91 -1.98 -15.91 -11.64
N ASP A 92 -1.00 -16.74 -11.95
CA ASP A 92 0.41 -16.34 -12.00
C ASP A 92 0.66 -15.33 -13.16
N PHE A 93 -0.02 -15.50 -14.29
CA PHE A 93 -0.01 -14.54 -15.40
C PHE A 93 -0.62 -13.19 -15.03
N GLU A 94 -1.77 -13.20 -14.35
CA GLU A 94 -2.41 -11.97 -13.88
C GLU A 94 -1.48 -11.23 -12.91
N HIS A 95 -0.87 -11.94 -11.95
CA HIS A 95 0.09 -11.36 -10.99
C HIS A 95 1.30 -10.77 -11.69
N SER A 96 1.87 -11.49 -12.65
CA SER A 96 2.96 -10.96 -13.47
C SER A 96 2.55 -9.69 -14.20
N GLY A 97 1.31 -9.59 -14.70
CA GLY A 97 0.79 -8.39 -15.37
C GLY A 97 0.67 -7.19 -14.42
N MET A 98 0.18 -7.40 -13.20
CA MET A 98 0.14 -6.37 -12.16
C MET A 98 1.55 -5.92 -11.75
N LEU A 99 2.46 -6.86 -11.50
CA LEU A 99 3.85 -6.58 -11.10
C LEU A 99 4.61 -5.83 -12.19
N LEU A 100 4.34 -6.13 -13.47
CA LEU A 100 4.86 -5.38 -14.61
C LEU A 100 4.51 -3.89 -14.52
N MET A 101 3.30 -3.53 -14.10
CA MET A 101 2.88 -2.13 -13.98
C MET A 101 3.64 -1.40 -12.87
N PHE A 102 3.89 -2.04 -11.73
CA PHE A 102 4.75 -1.49 -10.67
C PHE A 102 6.21 -1.38 -11.10
N PHE A 103 6.72 -2.35 -11.87
CA PHE A 103 8.06 -2.29 -12.46
C PHE A 103 8.19 -1.11 -13.43
N VAL A 104 7.20 -0.90 -14.30
CA VAL A 104 7.15 0.22 -15.25
C VAL A 104 7.14 1.55 -14.49
N PHE A 105 6.29 1.69 -13.47
CA PHE A 105 6.28 2.88 -12.60
C PHE A 105 7.66 3.13 -11.97
N GLY A 106 8.24 2.16 -11.28
CA GLY A 106 9.53 2.30 -10.61
C GLY A 106 10.66 2.64 -11.58
N SER A 107 10.66 2.03 -12.76
CA SER A 107 11.65 2.29 -13.82
C SER A 107 11.53 3.70 -14.40
N ILE A 108 10.31 4.15 -14.69
CA ILE A 108 10.06 5.52 -15.20
C ILE A 108 10.44 6.56 -14.15
N ALA A 109 10.07 6.35 -12.89
CA ALA A 109 10.43 7.24 -11.79
C ALA A 109 11.96 7.33 -11.60
N LEU A 110 12.67 6.19 -11.62
CA LEU A 110 14.14 6.17 -11.58
C LEU A 110 14.77 6.89 -12.77
N LEU A 111 14.25 6.65 -13.98
CA LEU A 111 14.77 7.28 -15.19
C LEU A 111 14.59 8.80 -15.16
N SER A 112 13.42 9.25 -14.73
CA SER A 112 13.09 10.68 -14.57
C SER A 112 14.02 11.37 -13.57
N GLU A 113 14.33 10.69 -12.46
CA GLU A 113 15.16 11.24 -11.39
C GLU A 113 16.67 11.20 -11.68
N LYS A 114 17.14 10.21 -12.43
CA LYS A 114 18.58 9.97 -12.66
C LYS A 114 19.07 10.58 -13.97
N THR A 115 18.18 10.79 -14.94
CA THR A 115 18.58 11.18 -16.29
C THR A 115 17.86 12.44 -16.72
N ARG A 116 18.45 13.14 -17.70
CA ARG A 116 17.79 14.28 -18.36
C ARG A 116 16.95 13.85 -19.56
N PHE A 117 16.87 12.55 -19.85
CA PHE A 117 16.20 12.04 -21.04
C PHE A 117 14.68 12.09 -20.92
N LEU A 118 14.14 11.92 -19.71
CA LEU A 118 12.70 11.88 -19.47
C LEU A 118 12.33 12.67 -18.20
N PRO A 119 12.52 13.99 -18.16
CA PRO A 119 12.15 14.79 -16.99
C PRO A 119 10.62 14.86 -16.90
N LEU A 120 10.05 14.03 -16.02
CA LEU A 120 8.61 14.03 -15.78
C LEU A 120 8.27 14.89 -14.57
N PRO A 121 7.18 15.68 -14.66
CA PRO A 121 6.65 16.35 -13.48
C PRO A 121 6.09 15.32 -12.50
N GLU A 122 6.10 15.65 -11.21
CA GLU A 122 5.62 14.78 -10.13
C GLU A 122 4.17 14.32 -10.36
N GLU A 123 3.35 15.21 -10.91
CA GLU A 123 1.96 14.97 -11.25
C GLU A 123 1.80 13.83 -12.28
N ALA A 124 2.72 13.74 -13.25
CA ALA A 124 2.73 12.64 -14.21
C ALA A 124 3.14 11.32 -13.55
N LEU A 125 4.13 11.35 -12.63
CA LEU A 125 4.53 10.16 -11.88
C LEU A 125 3.41 9.67 -10.95
N CYS A 126 2.64 10.56 -10.33
CA CYS A 126 1.42 10.24 -9.59
C CYS A 126 0.41 9.51 -10.49
N LEU A 127 0.14 10.01 -11.70
CA LEU A 127 -0.80 9.35 -12.60
C LEU A 127 -0.31 7.96 -13.06
N ILE A 128 1.00 7.79 -13.27
CA ILE A 128 1.59 6.48 -13.59
C ILE A 128 1.49 5.53 -12.38
N ALA A 129 1.72 6.01 -11.16
CA ALA A 129 1.48 5.20 -9.96
C ALA A 129 0.00 4.80 -9.83
N ALA A 130 -0.92 5.71 -10.13
CA ALA A 130 -2.35 5.43 -10.11
C ALA A 130 -2.76 4.35 -11.13
N THR A 131 -2.11 4.26 -12.30
CA THR A 131 -2.36 3.15 -13.24
C THR A 131 -1.83 1.81 -12.72
N ALA A 132 -0.71 1.80 -11.99
CA ALA A 132 -0.22 0.59 -11.33
C ALA A 132 -1.20 0.11 -10.24
N PHE A 133 -1.67 1.01 -9.37
CA PHE A 133 -2.73 0.69 -8.40
C PHE A 133 -4.05 0.28 -9.07
N CYS A 134 -4.39 0.84 -10.24
CA CYS A 134 -5.56 0.43 -11.00
C CYS A 134 -5.44 -1.00 -11.52
N ALA A 135 -4.25 -1.40 -12.00
CA ALA A 135 -3.99 -2.77 -12.41
C ALA A 135 -4.11 -3.74 -11.22
N GLU A 136 -3.57 -3.38 -10.04
CA GLU A 136 -3.74 -4.12 -8.80
C GLU A 136 -5.22 -4.25 -8.40
N TYR A 137 -5.96 -3.14 -8.42
CA TYR A 137 -7.38 -3.10 -8.09
C TYR A 137 -8.19 -4.04 -8.99
N LEU A 138 -8.00 -3.95 -10.31
CA LEU A 138 -8.75 -4.77 -11.26
C LEU A 138 -8.46 -6.25 -11.06
N LEU A 139 -7.18 -6.61 -10.90
CA LEU A 139 -6.79 -8.00 -10.64
C LEU A 139 -7.46 -8.51 -9.37
N PHE A 140 -7.32 -7.82 -8.25
CA PHE A 140 -7.91 -8.26 -6.98
C PHE A 140 -9.43 -8.20 -6.99
N TYR A 141 -10.06 -7.28 -7.73
CA TYR A 141 -11.51 -7.27 -7.86
C TYR A 141 -12.00 -8.54 -8.55
N PHE A 142 -11.46 -8.88 -9.71
CA PHE A 142 -11.85 -10.11 -10.42
C PHE A 142 -11.48 -11.37 -9.65
N HIS A 143 -10.32 -11.39 -8.99
CA HIS A 143 -9.93 -12.50 -8.11
C HIS A 143 -10.88 -12.62 -6.91
N SER A 144 -11.22 -11.51 -6.25
CA SER A 144 -12.13 -11.46 -5.11
C SER A 144 -13.53 -11.94 -5.46
N THR A 145 -14.02 -11.71 -6.69
CA THR A 145 -15.33 -12.24 -7.13
C THR A 145 -15.36 -13.77 -7.23
N THR A 146 -14.19 -14.42 -7.27
CA THR A 146 -14.07 -15.88 -7.24
C THR A 146 -14.23 -16.43 -5.81
N HIS A 147 -13.93 -15.61 -4.80
CA HIS A 147 -14.07 -15.95 -3.38
C HIS A 147 -15.48 -15.61 -2.87
N LYS A 148 -16.01 -16.45 -1.99
CA LYS A 148 -17.32 -16.24 -1.34
C LYS A 148 -17.18 -16.30 0.18
N GLY A 149 -18.15 -15.72 0.89
CA GLY A 149 -18.19 -15.73 2.35
C GLY A 149 -17.06 -14.90 2.98
N LEU A 150 -16.47 -15.43 4.05
CA LEU A 150 -15.45 -14.72 4.85
C LEU A 150 -14.23 -14.29 4.03
N GLU A 151 -13.64 -15.20 3.25
CA GLU A 151 -12.47 -14.90 2.42
C GLU A 151 -12.75 -13.81 1.40
N GLY A 152 -13.88 -13.90 0.69
CA GLY A 152 -14.31 -12.86 -0.26
C GLY A 152 -14.53 -11.51 0.41
N TYR A 153 -15.01 -11.47 1.65
CA TYR A 153 -15.21 -10.21 2.37
C TYR A 153 -13.90 -9.51 2.74
N TYR A 154 -12.88 -10.25 3.21
CA TYR A 154 -11.56 -9.67 3.48
C TYR A 154 -10.91 -9.14 2.20
N HIS A 155 -11.00 -9.87 1.09
CA HIS A 155 -10.47 -9.41 -0.19
C HIS A 155 -11.25 -8.22 -0.74
N LEU A 156 -12.57 -8.13 -0.53
CA LEU A 156 -13.35 -6.95 -0.88
C LEU A 156 -12.86 -5.70 -0.12
N LEU A 157 -12.62 -5.82 1.19
CA LEU A 157 -12.08 -4.72 1.98
C LEU A 157 -10.67 -4.31 1.50
N LEU A 158 -9.84 -5.27 1.06
CA LEU A 158 -8.54 -4.98 0.44
C LEU A 158 -8.73 -4.14 -0.84
N VAL A 159 -9.63 -4.56 -1.73
CA VAL A 159 -9.94 -3.86 -2.98
C VAL A 159 -10.41 -2.42 -2.71
N LEU A 160 -11.22 -2.19 -1.67
CA LEU A 160 -11.63 -0.84 -1.28
C LEU A 160 -10.45 0.03 -0.81
N LEU A 161 -9.50 -0.55 -0.08
CA LEU A 161 -8.28 0.17 0.35
C LEU A 161 -7.38 0.50 -0.85
N VAL A 162 -7.21 -0.42 -1.82
CA VAL A 162 -6.51 -0.12 -3.07
C VAL A 162 -7.22 1.00 -3.85
N GLY A 163 -8.55 0.98 -3.88
CA GLY A 163 -9.35 2.06 -4.46
C GLY A 163 -9.10 3.42 -3.80
N LEU A 164 -8.90 3.44 -2.48
CA LEU A 164 -8.51 4.65 -1.75
C LEU A 164 -7.09 5.11 -2.16
N CYS A 165 -6.14 4.19 -2.34
CA CYS A 165 -4.80 4.51 -2.85
C CYS A 165 -4.87 5.16 -4.24
N ILE A 166 -5.69 4.63 -5.15
CA ILE A 166 -5.93 5.23 -6.48
C ILE A 166 -6.46 6.66 -6.33
N LEU A 167 -7.53 6.83 -5.54
CA LEU A 167 -8.18 8.13 -5.35
C LEU A 167 -7.20 9.16 -4.78
N CYS A 168 -6.50 8.82 -3.70
CA CYS A 168 -5.53 9.72 -3.07
C CYS A 168 -4.39 10.07 -4.04
N THR A 169 -3.88 9.10 -4.80
CA THR A 169 -2.80 9.33 -5.76
C THR A 169 -3.23 10.24 -6.91
N ILE A 170 -4.45 10.07 -7.45
CA ILE A 170 -5.02 10.98 -8.44
C ILE A 170 -5.22 12.37 -7.85
N CYS A 171 -5.77 12.48 -6.64
CA CYS A 171 -5.89 13.76 -5.93
C CYS A 171 -4.51 14.41 -5.73
N GLY A 172 -3.45 13.63 -5.50
CA GLY A 172 -2.08 14.11 -5.38
C GLY A 172 -1.56 14.76 -6.66
N ALA A 173 -1.95 14.23 -7.83
CA ALA A 173 -1.66 14.86 -9.11
C ALA A 173 -2.48 16.15 -9.34
N LEU A 174 -3.74 16.18 -8.91
CA LEU A 174 -4.65 17.32 -9.09
C LEU A 174 -4.37 18.47 -8.10
N LEU A 175 -3.91 18.15 -6.90
CA LEU A 175 -3.69 19.07 -5.78
C LEU A 175 -2.25 18.93 -5.25
N PRO A 176 -1.22 19.24 -6.06
CA PRO A 176 0.17 18.92 -5.76
C PRO A 176 0.77 19.70 -4.58
N THR A 177 0.06 20.69 -4.04
CA THR A 177 0.48 21.49 -2.87
C THR A 177 -0.27 21.12 -1.59
N SER A 178 -1.18 20.15 -1.66
CA SER A 178 -2.06 19.79 -0.53
C SER A 178 -1.40 18.76 0.38
N PHE A 179 -1.00 19.18 1.58
CA PHE A 179 -0.49 18.29 2.62
C PHE A 179 -1.47 17.19 3.04
N PRO A 180 -2.76 17.46 3.28
CA PRO A 180 -3.72 16.41 3.64
C PRO A 180 -3.81 15.31 2.57
N VAL A 181 -3.70 15.67 1.28
CA VAL A 181 -3.75 14.69 0.19
C VAL A 181 -2.54 13.78 0.22
N ASP A 182 -1.33 14.33 0.35
CA ASP A 182 -0.08 13.55 0.45
C ASP A 182 -0.09 12.62 1.68
N LEU A 183 -0.59 13.13 2.81
CA LEU A 183 -0.72 12.35 4.04
C LEU A 183 -1.75 11.23 3.88
N CYS A 184 -2.89 11.49 3.25
CA CYS A 184 -3.90 10.48 2.94
C CYS A 184 -3.35 9.38 2.01
N CYS A 185 -2.49 9.70 1.03
CA CYS A 185 -1.79 8.69 0.23
C CYS A 185 -0.99 7.74 1.12
N GLY A 186 -0.14 8.28 2.01
CA GLY A 186 0.65 7.47 2.92
C GLY A 186 -0.20 6.62 3.88
N ILE A 187 -1.30 7.18 4.39
CA ILE A 187 -2.27 6.47 5.24
C ILE A 187 -2.93 5.32 4.47
N ALA A 188 -3.39 5.56 3.25
CA ALA A 188 -4.05 4.56 2.41
C ALA A 188 -3.11 3.38 2.11
N ILE A 189 -1.87 3.67 1.72
CA ILE A 189 -0.84 2.64 1.45
C ILE A 189 -0.51 1.85 2.73
N THR A 190 -0.41 2.54 3.87
CA THR A 190 -0.19 1.90 5.18
C THR A 190 -1.33 0.95 5.54
N LEU A 191 -2.58 1.40 5.38
CA LEU A 191 -3.77 0.60 5.64
C LEU A 191 -3.86 -0.60 4.69
N GLN A 192 -3.55 -0.44 3.40
CA GLN A 192 -3.44 -1.53 2.44
C GLN A 192 -2.44 -2.59 2.93
N GLY A 193 -1.23 -2.17 3.34
CA GLY A 193 -0.21 -3.08 3.88
C GLY A 193 -0.64 -3.79 5.18
N LEU A 194 -1.23 -3.07 6.12
CA LEU A 194 -1.78 -3.65 7.36
C LEU A 194 -2.92 -4.63 7.06
N TRP A 195 -3.75 -4.35 6.07
CA TRP A 195 -4.88 -5.20 5.72
C TRP A 195 -4.45 -6.50 5.04
N PHE A 196 -3.39 -6.46 4.21
CA PHE A 196 -2.72 -7.67 3.75
C PHE A 196 -2.24 -8.54 4.91
N TYR A 197 -1.60 -7.94 5.92
CA TYR A 197 -1.20 -8.65 7.12
C TYR A 197 -2.39 -9.21 7.89
N GLN A 198 -3.44 -8.42 8.07
CA GLN A 198 -4.66 -8.85 8.76
C GLN A 198 -5.28 -10.06 8.04
N THR A 199 -5.33 -10.01 6.71
CA THR A 199 -5.81 -11.12 5.87
C THR A 199 -4.91 -12.36 6.02
N ALA A 200 -3.58 -12.18 6.02
CA ALA A 200 -2.61 -13.27 6.23
C ALA A 200 -2.84 -13.99 7.57
N PHE A 201 -2.93 -13.22 8.66
CA PHE A 201 -3.08 -13.76 10.00
C PHE A 201 -4.48 -14.33 10.27
N THR A 202 -5.54 -13.67 9.80
CA THR A 202 -6.92 -14.12 10.04
C THR A 202 -7.29 -15.31 9.16
N LEU A 203 -6.97 -15.29 7.86
CA LEU A 203 -7.45 -16.33 6.93
C LEU A 203 -6.48 -17.49 6.75
N TYR A 204 -5.17 -17.27 6.93
CA TYR A 204 -4.13 -18.26 6.66
C TYR A 204 -3.17 -18.44 7.84
N GLY A 205 -3.50 -17.89 9.00
CA GLY A 205 -2.65 -17.85 10.18
C GLY A 205 -3.41 -18.23 11.46
N PRO A 206 -2.82 -17.94 12.63
CA PRO A 206 -3.34 -18.38 13.92
C PRO A 206 -4.60 -17.61 14.38
N MET A 207 -5.02 -16.55 13.69
CA MET A 207 -6.16 -15.71 14.09
C MET A 207 -7.48 -16.13 13.43
N MET A 208 -7.56 -17.36 12.93
CA MET A 208 -8.75 -17.87 12.28
C MET A 208 -9.97 -17.84 13.22
N PRO A 209 -11.12 -17.26 12.80
CA PRO A 209 -12.29 -17.17 13.67
C PRO A 209 -12.85 -18.55 14.04
N ASP A 210 -13.32 -18.68 15.27
CA ASP A 210 -13.90 -19.93 15.78
C ASP A 210 -15.00 -20.47 14.87
N GLY A 211 -14.84 -21.71 14.39
CA GLY A 211 -15.81 -22.35 13.51
C GLY A 211 -15.63 -22.01 12.03
N CYS A 212 -14.52 -21.39 11.65
CA CYS A 212 -14.03 -21.36 10.28
C CYS A 212 -12.72 -22.17 10.17
N GLN A 213 -12.49 -22.77 9.01
CA GLN A 213 -11.32 -23.58 8.72
C GLN A 213 -10.87 -23.40 7.27
N LEU A 214 -9.56 -23.45 7.04
CA LEU A 214 -8.99 -23.53 5.70
C LEU A 214 -9.04 -24.98 5.22
N LYS A 215 -9.87 -25.27 4.20
CA LYS A 215 -10.00 -26.60 3.60
C LYS A 215 -9.79 -26.50 2.09
N ASP A 216 -8.88 -27.32 1.55
CA ASP A 216 -8.55 -27.35 0.11
C ASP A 216 -8.25 -25.95 -0.47
N SER A 217 -7.49 -25.15 0.30
CA SER A 217 -7.12 -23.75 -0.02
C SER A 217 -8.29 -22.77 -0.12
N LYS A 218 -9.44 -23.10 0.49
CA LYS A 218 -10.60 -22.21 0.62
C LYS A 218 -11.02 -22.07 2.07
N VAL A 219 -11.35 -20.86 2.50
CA VAL A 219 -11.89 -20.65 3.85
C VAL A 219 -13.37 -21.04 3.87
N SER A 220 -13.73 -21.98 4.73
CA SER A 220 -15.11 -22.43 4.93
C SER A 220 -15.52 -22.33 6.39
N CYS A 221 -16.72 -21.84 6.65
CA CYS A 221 -17.28 -21.74 8.00
C CYS A 221 -18.39 -22.78 8.20
N HIS A 222 -18.44 -23.37 9.40
CA HIS A 222 -19.36 -24.47 9.72
C HIS A 222 -20.84 -24.08 9.70
N SER A 223 -21.16 -22.81 9.99
CA SER A 223 -22.51 -22.27 9.94
C SER A 223 -22.51 -20.82 9.49
N LYS A 224 -23.67 -20.35 8.99
CA LYS A 224 -23.86 -18.94 8.60
C LYS A 224 -23.62 -17.98 9.76
N ASP A 225 -23.98 -18.35 10.99
CA ASP A 225 -23.78 -17.49 12.16
C ASP A 225 -22.28 -17.27 12.46
N LYS A 226 -21.45 -18.31 12.27
CA LYS A 226 -19.99 -18.20 12.41
C LYS A 226 -19.39 -17.34 11.31
N GLU A 227 -19.89 -17.46 10.09
CA GLU A 227 -19.50 -16.61 8.97
C GLU A 227 -19.83 -15.13 9.26
N ILE A 228 -21.07 -14.83 9.65
CA ILE A 228 -21.50 -13.47 10.01
C ILE A 228 -20.63 -12.89 11.14
N ARG A 229 -20.31 -13.69 12.15
CA ARG A 229 -19.39 -13.28 13.23
C ARG A 229 -18.00 -12.95 12.69
N GLY A 230 -17.47 -13.73 11.75
CA GLY A 230 -16.21 -13.46 11.07
C GLY A 230 -16.24 -12.16 10.25
N LEU A 231 -17.35 -11.87 9.57
CA LEU A 231 -17.55 -10.61 8.85
C LEU A 231 -17.61 -9.41 9.80
N LEU A 232 -18.30 -9.54 10.94
CA LEU A 232 -18.34 -8.50 11.97
C LEU A 232 -16.93 -8.25 12.55
N LEU A 233 -16.17 -9.32 12.80
CA LEU A 233 -14.79 -9.22 13.25
C LEU A 233 -13.93 -8.49 12.22
N ALA A 234 -14.11 -8.75 10.92
CA ALA A 234 -13.39 -8.05 9.86
C ALA A 234 -13.64 -6.53 9.90
N ASN A 235 -14.90 -6.11 10.06
CA ASN A 235 -15.24 -4.69 10.22
C ASN A 235 -14.57 -4.09 11.46
N PHE A 236 -14.66 -4.77 12.60
CA PHE A 236 -14.03 -4.31 13.83
C PHE A 236 -12.50 -4.16 13.68
N GLN A 237 -11.84 -5.14 13.04
CA GLN A 237 -10.41 -5.08 12.73
C GLN A 237 -10.09 -3.89 11.84
N LEU A 238 -10.88 -3.66 10.77
CA LEU A 238 -10.67 -2.52 9.87
C LEU A 238 -10.78 -1.19 10.61
N PHE A 239 -11.85 -0.98 11.38
CA PHE A 239 -12.02 0.25 12.16
C PHE A 239 -10.92 0.44 13.20
N SER A 240 -10.48 -0.64 13.84
CA SER A 240 -9.38 -0.60 14.82
C SER A 240 -8.06 -0.21 14.15
N LEU A 241 -7.77 -0.76 12.96
CA LEU A 241 -6.57 -0.41 12.18
C LEU A 241 -6.61 1.05 11.71
N VAL A 242 -7.77 1.51 11.21
CA VAL A 242 -7.96 2.92 10.81
C VAL A 242 -7.72 3.85 12.00
N LEU A 243 -8.36 3.59 13.14
CA LEU A 243 -8.15 4.39 14.35
C LEU A 243 -6.69 4.37 14.81
N GLY A 244 -6.07 3.19 14.84
CA GLY A 244 -4.68 3.02 15.24
C GLY A 244 -3.71 3.82 14.35
N VAL A 245 -3.90 3.77 13.03
CA VAL A 245 -3.09 4.55 12.08
C VAL A 245 -3.31 6.05 12.27
N LEU A 246 -4.55 6.52 12.46
CA LEU A 246 -4.84 7.94 12.68
C LEU A 246 -4.19 8.45 13.97
N VAL A 247 -4.28 7.70 15.07
CA VAL A 247 -3.62 8.04 16.34
C VAL A 247 -2.10 8.08 16.14
N ALA A 248 -1.51 7.09 15.47
CA ALA A 248 -0.09 7.05 15.19
C ALA A 248 0.38 8.25 14.35
N VAL A 249 -0.42 8.67 13.36
CA VAL A 249 -0.15 9.86 12.53
C VAL A 249 -0.17 11.13 13.37
N VAL A 250 -1.15 11.31 14.26
CA VAL A 250 -1.24 12.49 15.14
C VAL A 250 -0.03 12.56 16.08
N VAL A 251 0.34 11.44 16.70
CA VAL A 251 1.52 11.35 17.57
C VAL A 251 2.80 11.65 16.78
N ALA A 252 2.97 11.05 15.60
CA ALA A 252 4.12 11.27 14.74
C ALA A 252 4.20 12.73 14.26
N TYR A 253 3.05 13.37 13.98
CA TYR A 253 2.99 14.79 13.61
C TYR A 253 3.44 15.68 14.77
N GLY A 254 2.94 15.46 15.99
CA GLY A 254 3.37 16.20 17.17
C GLY A 254 4.88 16.08 17.41
N TYR A 255 5.42 14.86 17.27
CA TYR A 255 6.85 14.64 17.35
C TYR A 255 7.63 15.38 16.23
N ALA A 256 7.19 15.27 14.98
CA ALA A 256 7.84 15.93 13.85
C ALA A 256 7.80 17.47 13.97
N ALA A 257 6.67 18.03 14.41
CA ALA A 257 6.51 19.46 14.67
C ALA A 257 7.43 19.95 15.80
N SER A 258 7.57 19.19 16.89
CA SER A 258 8.47 19.57 17.99
C SER A 258 9.94 19.63 17.56
N LYS A 259 10.36 18.67 16.73
CA LYS A 259 11.77 18.44 16.37
C LYS A 259 12.22 19.21 15.14
N PHE A 260 11.36 19.31 14.13
CA PHE A 260 11.66 19.89 12.83
C PHE A 260 10.81 21.13 12.51
N GLY A 261 9.91 21.53 13.40
CA GLY A 261 8.96 22.61 13.18
C GLY A 261 9.63 23.95 12.88
N HIS A 262 9.25 24.54 11.75
CA HIS A 262 9.56 25.94 11.45
C HIS A 262 8.92 26.87 12.50
N SER A 263 9.49 28.06 12.69
CA SER A 263 9.04 29.06 13.69
C SER A 263 7.53 29.30 13.76
N SER A 264 6.80 29.23 12.64
CA SER A 264 5.34 29.41 12.57
C SER A 264 4.53 28.19 13.05
N VAL A 265 5.08 26.98 12.96
CA VAL A 265 4.46 25.77 13.53
C VAL A 265 4.78 25.71 15.02
N ARG A 266 6.00 26.09 15.41
CA ARG A 266 6.40 26.17 16.82
C ARG A 266 5.54 27.17 17.59
N SER A 267 5.22 28.36 17.04
CA SER A 267 4.40 29.36 17.72
C SER A 267 2.96 28.90 18.00
N LEU A 268 2.36 28.07 17.15
CA LEU A 268 1.03 27.48 17.39
C LEU A 268 1.05 26.50 18.57
N TYR A 269 2.13 25.72 18.73
CA TYR A 269 2.31 24.83 19.89
C TYR A 269 2.62 25.60 21.16
N THR A 270 3.47 26.65 21.11
CA THR A 270 3.76 27.45 22.31
C THR A 270 2.52 28.16 22.86
N VAL A 271 1.65 28.66 21.98
CA VAL A 271 0.38 29.31 22.39
C VAL A 271 -0.60 28.30 22.99
N GLN A 272 -0.63 27.05 22.48
CA GLN A 272 -1.47 25.99 23.04
C GLN A 272 -0.97 25.51 24.42
N ASP A 273 0.34 25.37 24.61
CA ASP A 273 0.94 25.02 25.91
C ASP A 273 0.73 26.11 26.98
N GLU A 274 0.70 27.39 26.59
CA GLU A 274 0.38 28.50 27.51
C GLU A 274 -1.11 28.52 27.90
N LEU A 275 -2.02 28.12 27.00
CA LEU A 275 -3.46 28.05 27.28
C LEU A 275 -3.88 26.85 28.14
N ASP A 276 -3.11 25.75 28.12
CA ASP A 276 -3.37 24.57 28.97
C ASP A 276 -2.74 24.70 30.38
N GLN A 277 -1.98 25.78 30.64
CA GLN A 277 -1.36 26.07 31.95
C GLN A 277 -2.08 27.14 32.80
N ASP A 278 -3.09 27.82 32.23
CA ASP A 278 -3.99 28.76 32.91
C ASP A 278 -5.33 28.10 33.31
#